data_AF-A0A3B0AG37-F1
#
_entry.id   AF-A0A3B0AG37-F1
#
_cell.length_a   1.000
_cell.length_b   1.000
_cell.length_c   1.000
_cell.angle_alpha   90.00
_cell.angle_beta   90.00
_cell.angle_gamma   90.00
#
_symmetry.space_group_name_H-M   'P 1'
#
loop_
_entity.id
_entity.type
_entity.pdbx_description
1 polymer ?
#
loop_
_entity_poly.entity_id
_entity_poly.type
_entity_poly.pdbx_seq_one_letter_code
_entity_poly.pdbx_strand_id
1 'polypeptide(L)'
;MSEQWRAQFDAEVSFANGGGLRTEGFRLDIPGPEISDEDLAALLVRHLGLLMVAEVRVRNKTILQEPHKGGRGVAGAQPGGPGARRLVELSHVISDGMVTLPGWPAPRISDWLTREASRANYAPGTEFHVAQIEMIANTGTYLDTPSHRWVDGVDLAELPLDRLADLPGLVVRVPAGTRAVDRLMLAPYDVAGRAVLLHTGWDAHFGTERYADHAAPHLTRDGAEWLVEAGAALVGIDSINIDDMSPAAHGERPAHSVLLAAGIPIVEHMTGLDALPPEGFRFTAAPPRVAGMGTFPVRAFAIVDA
;
A
#
# COMPACT_ATOMS: atom_id res chain seq x y z
N MET A 1 -13.68 -14.93 -15.27
CA MET A 1 -12.40 -14.58 -15.94
C MET A 1 -12.70 -13.40 -16.83
N SER A 2 -12.20 -12.20 -16.53
CA SER A 2 -12.41 -11.04 -17.40
C SER A 2 -11.71 -11.31 -18.73
N GLU A 3 -12.39 -11.10 -19.85
CA GLU A 3 -11.76 -11.19 -21.16
C GLU A 3 -10.65 -10.13 -21.24
N GLN A 4 -9.44 -10.54 -21.65
CA GLN A 4 -8.28 -9.67 -21.77
C GLN A 4 -7.93 -9.51 -23.25
N TRP A 5 -7.70 -8.28 -23.67
CA TRP A 5 -7.52 -7.92 -25.08
C TRP A 5 -6.16 -7.23 -25.28
N ARG A 6 -5.52 -7.51 -26.42
CA ARG A 6 -4.29 -6.84 -26.89
C ARG A 6 -4.43 -6.42 -28.34
N ALA A 7 -3.83 -5.29 -28.71
CA ALA A 7 -3.54 -4.95 -30.09
C ALA A 7 -2.09 -5.36 -30.42
N GLN A 8 -1.89 -6.10 -31.51
CA GLN A 8 -0.59 -6.31 -32.15
C GLN A 8 -0.51 -5.42 -33.40
N PHE A 9 0.51 -4.58 -33.52
CA PHE A 9 0.61 -3.59 -34.59
C PHE A 9 2.05 -3.11 -34.83
N ASP A 10 2.26 -2.52 -36.00
CA ASP A 10 3.47 -1.76 -36.32
C ASP A 10 3.19 -0.28 -36.12
N ALA A 11 4.20 0.49 -35.70
CA ALA A 11 4.07 1.93 -35.55
C ALA A 11 5.31 2.67 -36.03
N GLU A 12 5.10 3.82 -36.66
CA GLU A 12 6.13 4.83 -36.93
C GLU A 12 5.79 6.10 -36.14
N VAL A 13 6.67 6.47 -35.22
CA VAL A 13 6.57 7.68 -34.39
C VAL A 13 7.58 8.70 -34.89
N SER A 14 7.15 9.93 -35.14
CA SER A 14 8.03 11.06 -35.45
C SER A 14 8.00 12.08 -34.32
N PHE A 15 9.14 12.70 -34.03
CA PHE A 15 9.26 13.69 -32.96
C PHE A 15 9.41 15.12 -33.52
N ALA A 16 8.79 16.08 -32.86
CA ALA A 16 8.80 17.50 -33.24
C ALA A 16 10.20 18.14 -33.18
N ASN A 17 11.13 17.55 -32.43
CA ASN A 17 12.53 17.96 -32.35
C ASN A 17 13.46 17.17 -33.30
N GLY A 18 12.90 16.35 -34.20
CA GLY A 18 13.63 15.51 -35.14
C GLY A 18 13.92 14.11 -34.62
N GLY A 19 14.12 13.17 -35.55
CA GLY A 19 14.25 11.73 -35.24
C GLY A 19 12.90 11.01 -35.21
N GLY A 20 12.95 9.69 -34.98
CA GLY A 20 11.75 8.85 -34.93
C GLY A 20 12.01 7.48 -34.33
N LEU A 21 10.92 6.78 -34.00
CA LEU A 21 10.93 5.44 -33.44
C LEU A 21 10.02 4.55 -34.30
N ARG A 22 10.47 3.33 -34.60
CA ARG A 22 9.67 2.35 -35.35
C ARG A 22 9.54 1.07 -34.55
N THR A 23 8.33 0.52 -34.51
CA THR A 23 8.03 -0.78 -33.90
C THR A 23 7.50 -1.75 -34.94
N GLU A 24 7.75 -3.03 -34.71
CA GLU A 24 7.26 -4.14 -35.54
C GLU A 24 6.62 -5.20 -34.64
N GLY A 25 5.38 -5.60 -34.93
CA GLY A 25 4.64 -6.60 -34.15
C GLY A 25 4.47 -6.24 -32.68
N PHE A 26 4.46 -4.95 -32.33
CA PHE A 26 4.37 -4.49 -30.94
C PHE A 26 3.02 -4.85 -30.34
N ARG A 27 3.02 -5.35 -29.11
CA ARG A 27 1.81 -5.78 -28.40
C ARG A 27 1.51 -4.85 -27.25
N LEU A 28 0.25 -4.42 -27.18
CA LEU A 28 -0.19 -3.48 -26.16
C LEU A 28 -1.59 -3.83 -25.68
N ASP A 29 -1.79 -3.76 -24.35
CA ASP A 29 -3.08 -4.06 -23.74
C ASP A 29 -4.11 -3.00 -24.11
N ILE A 30 -5.33 -3.44 -24.43
CA ILE A 30 -6.43 -2.55 -24.80
C ILE A 30 -7.68 -2.84 -23.96
N PRO A 31 -8.55 -1.85 -23.73
CA PRO A 31 -9.66 -1.97 -22.78
C PRO A 31 -10.80 -2.88 -23.26
N GLY A 32 -10.82 -3.28 -24.54
CA GLY A 32 -11.88 -4.08 -25.13
C GLY A 32 -11.52 -4.64 -26.50
N PRO A 33 -12.47 -5.30 -27.20
CA PRO A 33 -12.24 -5.98 -28.48
C PRO A 33 -12.00 -5.02 -29.66
N GLU A 34 -12.20 -3.71 -29.47
CA GLU A 34 -12.07 -2.69 -30.51
C GLU A 34 -11.29 -1.49 -29.98
N ILE A 35 -10.46 -0.89 -30.85
CA ILE A 35 -9.74 0.35 -30.58
C ILE A 35 -9.46 1.06 -31.91
N SER A 36 -9.61 2.39 -31.95
CA SER A 36 -9.24 3.19 -33.12
C SER A 36 -7.70 3.27 -33.27
N ASP A 37 -7.21 3.63 -34.45
CA ASP A 37 -5.77 3.81 -34.65
C ASP A 37 -5.23 5.03 -33.89
N GLU A 38 -6.07 6.06 -33.71
CA GLU A 38 -5.75 7.26 -32.93
C GLU A 38 -5.63 6.94 -31.44
N ASP A 39 -6.59 6.19 -30.88
CA ASP A 39 -6.56 5.77 -29.49
C ASP A 39 -5.37 4.83 -29.24
N LEU A 40 -5.08 3.91 -30.16
CA LEU A 40 -3.95 2.99 -30.06
C LEU A 40 -2.60 3.72 -30.16
N ALA A 41 -2.49 4.73 -31.01
CA ALA A 41 -1.34 5.62 -31.08
C ALA A 41 -1.12 6.36 -29.76
N ALA A 42 -2.17 6.95 -29.18
CA ALA A 42 -2.10 7.63 -27.89
C ALA A 42 -1.71 6.66 -26.75
N LEU A 43 -2.21 5.41 -26.81
CA LEU A 43 -1.89 4.35 -25.87
C LEU A 43 -0.41 3.96 -25.95
N LEU A 44 0.15 3.84 -27.16
CA LEU A 44 1.58 3.59 -27.38
C LEU A 44 2.46 4.70 -26.80
N VAL A 45 2.12 5.97 -27.08
CA VAL A 45 2.88 7.14 -26.59
C VAL A 45 2.92 7.16 -25.07
N ARG A 46 1.76 6.93 -24.42
CA ARG A 46 1.67 6.86 -22.96
C ARG A 46 2.44 5.68 -22.39
N HIS A 47 2.30 4.49 -22.99
CA HIS A 47 2.96 3.28 -22.53
C HIS A 47 4.50 3.38 -22.57
N LEU A 48 5.03 4.00 -23.62
CA LEU A 48 6.46 4.19 -23.81
C LEU A 48 7.01 5.49 -23.18
N GLY A 49 6.14 6.31 -22.58
CA GLY A 49 6.54 7.59 -21.96
C GLY A 49 7.15 8.59 -22.95
N LEU A 50 6.69 8.58 -24.20
CA LEU A 50 7.28 9.40 -25.26
C LEU A 50 6.83 10.85 -25.16
N LEU A 51 7.77 11.80 -25.23
CA LEU A 51 7.53 13.24 -25.24
C LEU A 51 7.81 13.83 -26.63
N MET A 52 7.26 15.01 -26.91
CA MET A 52 7.47 15.75 -28.17
C MET A 52 7.05 14.96 -29.44
N VAL A 53 6.06 14.07 -29.34
CA VAL A 53 5.55 13.31 -30.49
C VAL A 53 4.78 14.22 -31.44
N ALA A 54 5.18 14.24 -32.71
CA ALA A 54 4.52 15.02 -33.77
C ALA A 54 3.44 14.19 -34.48
N GLU A 55 3.76 12.94 -34.82
CA GLU A 55 2.83 12.04 -35.51
C GLU A 55 3.14 10.59 -35.12
N VAL A 56 2.08 9.77 -34.98
CA VAL A 56 2.17 8.31 -34.86
C VAL A 56 1.33 7.70 -35.97
N ARG A 57 1.93 6.83 -36.78
CA ARG A 57 1.24 6.06 -37.82
C ARG A 57 1.18 4.61 -37.42
N VAL A 58 -0.03 4.12 -37.13
CA VAL A 58 -0.30 2.71 -36.87
C VAL A 58 -0.50 1.97 -38.19
N ARG A 59 0.07 0.77 -38.31
CA ARG A 59 -0.11 -0.15 -39.45
C ARG A 59 -0.26 -1.58 -38.95
N ASN A 60 -0.82 -2.44 -39.80
CA ASN A 60 -0.90 -3.89 -39.56
C ASN A 60 -1.55 -4.28 -38.21
N LYS A 61 -2.52 -3.48 -37.75
CA LYS A 61 -3.23 -3.69 -36.48
C LYS A 61 -4.08 -4.97 -36.52
N THR A 62 -3.87 -5.84 -35.54
CA THR A 62 -4.69 -7.03 -35.27
C THR A 62 -5.06 -7.08 -33.79
N ILE A 63 -6.31 -7.44 -33.48
CA ILE A 63 -6.76 -7.63 -32.09
C ILE A 63 -6.63 -9.09 -31.69
N LEU A 64 -6.04 -9.33 -30.52
CA LEU A 64 -5.80 -10.64 -29.93
C LEU A 64 -6.57 -10.78 -28.61
N GLN A 65 -7.22 -11.92 -28.42
CA GLN A 65 -7.83 -12.33 -27.16
C GLN A 65 -6.94 -13.39 -26.51
N GLU A 66 -6.06 -12.98 -25.60
CA GLU A 66 -5.12 -13.87 -24.92
C GLU A 66 -4.97 -13.48 -23.43
N PRO A 67 -4.84 -14.45 -22.51
CA PRO A 67 -4.51 -14.15 -21.11
C PRO A 67 -3.11 -13.53 -21.04
N HIS A 68 -2.97 -12.39 -20.35
CA HIS A 68 -1.70 -11.70 -20.23
C HIS A 68 -1.45 -11.12 -18.84
N LYS A 69 -0.17 -10.87 -18.55
CA LYS A 69 0.27 -10.14 -17.37
C LYS A 69 0.32 -8.67 -17.79
N GLY A 70 -0.61 -7.87 -17.26
CA GLY A 70 -0.83 -6.49 -17.68
C GLY A 70 0.46 -5.67 -17.88
N GLY A 71 0.50 -4.89 -18.95
CA GLY A 71 1.60 -4.00 -19.28
C GLY A 71 1.67 -2.79 -18.35
N ARG A 72 2.85 -2.19 -18.23
CA ARG A 72 3.02 -0.93 -17.48
C ARG A 72 2.08 0.15 -18.02
N GLY A 73 1.13 0.54 -17.18
CA GLY A 73 0.40 1.80 -17.27
C GLY A 73 -0.46 2.00 -18.50
N VAL A 74 -1.57 1.24 -18.64
CA VAL A 74 -2.87 1.76 -19.09
C VAL A 74 -4.00 0.83 -18.58
N ALA A 75 -4.55 1.11 -17.41
CA ALA A 75 -5.93 0.69 -17.13
C ALA A 75 -6.86 1.64 -17.89
N GLY A 76 -7.85 1.11 -18.60
CA GLY A 76 -8.80 1.89 -19.40
C GLY A 76 -9.52 2.94 -18.56
N ALA A 77 -9.31 4.21 -18.90
CA ALA A 77 -10.09 5.31 -18.36
C ALA A 77 -11.55 5.13 -18.83
N GLN A 78 -12.45 4.80 -17.90
CA GLN A 78 -13.84 5.19 -18.06
C GLN A 78 -13.93 6.72 -17.92
N PRO A 79 -14.86 7.40 -18.60
CA PRO A 79 -14.99 8.85 -18.51
C PRO A 79 -15.65 9.24 -17.17
N GLY A 80 -14.86 9.21 -16.09
CA GLY A 80 -15.07 10.06 -14.92
C GLY A 80 -14.48 11.44 -15.22
N GLY A 81 -15.18 12.51 -14.87
CA GLY A 81 -14.74 13.89 -15.13
C GLY A 81 -13.34 14.22 -14.58
N PRO A 82 -12.77 15.38 -14.93
CA PRO A 82 -11.41 15.73 -14.57
C PRO A 82 -11.22 15.72 -13.04
N GLY A 83 -10.30 14.89 -12.55
CA GLY A 83 -9.70 15.02 -11.21
C GLY A 83 -10.41 14.33 -10.04
N ALA A 84 -11.14 13.22 -10.25
CA ALA A 84 -11.73 12.48 -9.14
C ALA A 84 -10.64 11.72 -8.33
N ARG A 85 -10.14 12.32 -7.25
CA ARG A 85 -9.25 11.63 -6.29
C ARG A 85 -10.01 10.47 -5.62
N ARG A 86 -9.47 9.26 -5.71
CA ARG A 86 -9.97 8.09 -4.98
C ARG A 86 -9.14 7.89 -3.71
N LEU A 87 -9.83 7.76 -2.58
CA LEU A 87 -9.24 7.31 -1.33
C LEU A 87 -9.36 5.79 -1.22
N VAL A 88 -8.26 5.11 -0.93
CA VAL A 88 -8.22 3.67 -0.65
C VAL A 88 -7.91 3.48 0.82
N GLU A 89 -8.82 2.82 1.53
CA GLU A 89 -8.64 2.42 2.93
C GLU A 89 -7.65 1.25 2.99
N LEU A 90 -6.65 1.36 3.87
CA LEU A 90 -5.58 0.37 4.01
C LEU A 90 -5.52 -0.24 5.42
N SER A 91 -6.60 -0.05 6.20
CA SER A 91 -6.69 -0.46 7.60
C SER A 91 -7.80 -1.46 7.82
N HIS A 92 -7.57 -2.44 8.70
CA HIS A 92 -8.65 -3.27 9.23
C HIS A 92 -9.56 -2.46 10.16
N VAL A 93 -10.85 -2.78 10.17
CA VAL A 93 -11.82 -2.18 11.09
C VAL A 93 -11.53 -2.65 12.50
N ILE A 94 -11.48 -1.71 13.46
CA ILE A 94 -11.40 -2.03 14.88
C ILE A 94 -12.80 -2.24 15.44
N SER A 95 -13.07 -3.45 15.93
CA SER A 95 -14.35 -3.83 16.54
C SER A 95 -14.16 -4.50 17.89
N ASP A 96 -15.19 -4.43 18.74
CA ASP A 96 -15.21 -5.12 20.03
C ASP A 96 -14.87 -6.61 19.85
N GLY A 97 -13.97 -7.13 20.68
CA GLY A 97 -13.59 -8.54 20.66
C GLY A 97 -12.80 -9.00 19.44
N MET A 98 -12.38 -8.09 18.54
CA MET A 98 -11.56 -8.49 17.38
C MET A 98 -10.24 -9.14 17.81
N VAL A 99 -9.73 -10.06 17.00
CA VAL A 99 -8.41 -10.66 17.20
C VAL A 99 -7.45 -10.07 16.17
N THR A 100 -6.45 -9.33 16.64
CA THR A 100 -5.33 -8.86 15.81
C THR A 100 -4.20 -9.90 15.84
N LEU A 101 -3.73 -10.23 17.04
CA LEU A 101 -2.75 -11.28 17.32
C LEU A 101 -3.41 -12.34 18.21
N PRO A 102 -3.45 -13.62 17.79
CA PRO A 102 -3.96 -14.70 18.64
C PRO A 102 -3.26 -14.74 20.00
N GLY A 103 -4.04 -14.82 21.07
CA GLY A 103 -3.56 -14.84 22.46
C GLY A 103 -3.28 -13.46 23.07
N TRP A 104 -3.38 -12.36 22.31
CA TRP A 104 -3.25 -11.01 22.83
C TRP A 104 -4.62 -10.46 23.28
N PRO A 105 -4.65 -9.52 24.24
CA PRO A 105 -5.89 -8.87 24.66
C PRO A 105 -6.65 -8.23 23.48
N ALA A 106 -7.90 -8.65 23.29
CA ALA A 106 -8.82 -8.01 22.34
C ALA A 106 -9.30 -6.64 22.88
N PRO A 107 -9.60 -5.67 22.00
CA PRO A 107 -10.22 -4.42 22.42
C PRO A 107 -11.59 -4.69 23.04
N ARG A 108 -11.90 -3.96 24.10
CA ARG A 108 -13.24 -3.87 24.70
C ARG A 108 -13.85 -2.52 24.39
N ILE A 109 -14.91 -2.51 23.58
CA ILE A 109 -15.65 -1.30 23.21
C ILE A 109 -17.01 -1.33 23.90
N SER A 110 -17.32 -0.30 24.67
CA SER A 110 -18.54 -0.23 25.47
C SER A 110 -19.05 1.20 25.58
N ASP A 111 -20.27 1.36 26.10
CA ASP A 111 -20.85 2.67 26.34
C ASP A 111 -20.30 3.25 27.65
N TRP A 112 -19.75 4.47 27.58
CA TRP A 112 -19.50 5.28 28.77
C TRP A 112 -20.76 6.09 29.14
N LEU A 113 -21.44 6.62 28.13
CA LEU A 113 -22.73 7.29 28.26
C LEU A 113 -23.67 6.88 27.13
N THR A 114 -24.79 6.25 27.49
CA THR A 114 -25.85 5.90 26.53
C THR A 114 -26.66 7.14 26.16
N ARG A 115 -27.32 7.11 24.98
CA ARG A 115 -28.23 8.19 24.56
C ARG A 115 -29.34 8.43 25.57
N GLU A 116 -29.93 7.36 26.10
CA GLU A 116 -30.97 7.44 27.13
C GLU A 116 -30.47 8.11 28.41
N ALA A 117 -29.32 7.67 28.93
CA ALA A 117 -28.73 8.24 30.15
C ALA A 117 -28.34 9.70 29.95
N SER A 118 -27.91 10.08 28.75
CA SER A 118 -27.54 11.47 28.44
C SER A 118 -28.70 12.45 28.61
N ARG A 119 -29.95 12.02 28.40
CA ARG A 119 -31.15 12.89 28.48
C ARG A 119 -31.32 13.54 29.85
N ALA A 120 -30.81 12.93 30.92
CA ALA A 120 -30.84 13.52 32.26
C ALA A 120 -29.97 14.80 32.38
N ASN A 121 -29.00 14.97 31.48
CA ASN A 121 -28.03 16.08 31.49
C ASN A 121 -28.33 17.15 30.42
N TYR A 122 -29.28 16.92 29.51
CA TYR A 122 -29.53 17.78 28.36
C TYR A 122 -31.01 18.12 28.19
N ALA A 123 -31.29 19.18 27.42
CA ALA A 123 -32.65 19.64 27.16
C ALA A 123 -33.46 18.59 26.38
N PRO A 124 -34.81 18.61 26.47
CA PRO A 124 -35.67 17.74 25.67
C PRO A 124 -35.32 17.79 24.18
N GLY A 125 -35.19 16.63 23.55
CA GLY A 125 -34.77 16.50 22.15
C GLY A 125 -33.26 16.52 21.91
N THR A 126 -32.44 16.62 22.96
CA THR A 126 -30.97 16.55 22.87
C THR A 126 -30.44 15.30 23.57
N GLU A 127 -29.72 14.44 22.84
CA GLU A 127 -29.09 13.24 23.39
C GLU A 127 -27.74 12.96 22.72
N PHE A 128 -26.81 12.40 23.48
CA PHE A 128 -25.46 12.06 23.04
C PHE A 128 -25.11 10.63 23.41
N HIS A 129 -24.29 10.01 22.59
CA HIS A 129 -23.67 8.72 22.88
C HIS A 129 -22.16 8.94 22.97
N VAL A 130 -21.56 8.40 24.03
CA VAL A 130 -20.12 8.43 24.23
C VAL A 130 -19.67 7.01 24.50
N ALA A 131 -18.94 6.44 23.57
CA ALA A 131 -18.29 5.14 23.73
C ALA A 131 -16.94 5.30 24.45
N GLN A 132 -16.49 4.22 25.06
CA GLN A 132 -15.13 4.03 25.58
C GLN A 132 -14.51 2.79 24.94
N ILE A 133 -13.19 2.82 24.81
CA ILE A 133 -12.40 1.69 24.31
C ILE A 133 -11.24 1.43 25.27
N GLU A 134 -11.10 0.17 25.69
CA GLU A 134 -9.92 -0.34 26.38
C GLU A 134 -9.21 -1.31 25.43
N MET A 135 -8.00 -0.99 25.02
CA MET A 135 -7.23 -1.81 24.08
C MET A 135 -5.74 -1.65 24.29
N ILE A 136 -4.98 -2.68 23.91
CA ILE A 136 -3.54 -2.53 23.69
C ILE A 136 -3.29 -1.79 22.37
N ALA A 137 -2.14 -1.14 22.27
CA ALA A 137 -1.88 -0.25 21.14
C ALA A 137 -1.56 -0.99 19.82
N ASN A 138 -1.10 -2.24 19.91
CA ASN A 138 -0.93 -3.15 18.78
C ASN A 138 -2.27 -3.83 18.40
N THR A 139 -3.27 -3.02 18.02
CA THR A 139 -4.61 -3.49 17.62
C THR A 139 -4.93 -3.04 16.20
N GLY A 140 -5.43 -3.96 15.36
CA GLY A 140 -5.74 -3.69 13.96
C GLY A 140 -4.48 -3.31 13.17
N THR A 141 -4.63 -2.39 12.22
CA THR A 141 -3.52 -1.77 11.50
C THR A 141 -2.95 -0.65 12.37
N TYR A 142 -1.68 -0.76 12.74
CA TYR A 142 -1.02 0.18 13.65
C TYR A 142 0.34 0.62 13.12
N LEU A 143 0.85 1.69 13.72
CA LEU A 143 2.17 2.21 13.43
C LEU A 143 3.10 2.08 14.63
N ASP A 144 4.32 1.61 14.39
CA ASP A 144 5.42 1.60 15.35
C ASP A 144 6.39 2.74 15.09
N THR A 145 6.70 3.47 16.15
CA THR A 145 7.72 4.52 16.22
C THR A 145 9.02 3.96 16.80
N PRO A 146 10.15 4.69 16.73
CA PRO A 146 11.41 4.26 17.32
C PRO A 146 11.32 3.83 18.79
N SER A 147 10.48 4.48 19.60
CA SER A 147 10.34 4.16 21.03
C SER A 147 9.72 2.78 21.29
N HIS A 148 9.03 2.19 20.31
CA HIS A 148 8.52 0.82 20.41
C HIS A 148 9.65 -0.20 20.68
N ARG A 149 10.83 0.06 20.11
CA ARG A 149 11.99 -0.84 20.23
C ARG A 149 13.13 -0.27 21.07
N TRP A 150 13.33 1.04 21.06
CA TRP A 150 14.47 1.71 21.68
C TRP A 150 13.98 2.64 22.79
N VAL A 151 14.46 2.47 24.02
CA VAL A 151 13.95 3.23 25.19
C VAL A 151 14.06 4.76 25.02
N ASP A 152 15.11 5.22 24.34
CA ASP A 152 15.34 6.65 24.05
C ASP A 152 14.84 7.05 22.65
N GLY A 153 14.05 6.19 22.01
CA GLY A 153 13.46 6.45 20.71
C GLY A 153 12.35 7.50 20.79
N VAL A 154 12.13 8.16 19.66
CA VAL A 154 11.01 9.09 19.44
C VAL A 154 9.68 8.35 19.53
N ASP A 155 8.72 8.91 20.26
CA ASP A 155 7.37 8.37 20.43
C ASP A 155 6.36 8.96 19.42
N LEU A 156 5.07 8.57 19.52
CA LEU A 156 4.03 9.07 18.61
C LEU A 156 3.79 10.58 18.70
N ALA A 157 4.11 11.22 19.83
CA ALA A 157 3.94 12.66 20.00
C ALA A 157 5.07 13.47 19.35
N GLU A 158 6.25 12.86 19.22
CA GLU A 158 7.47 13.48 18.74
C GLU A 158 7.83 13.10 17.29
N LEU A 159 7.24 12.02 16.75
CA LEU A 159 7.50 11.59 15.38
C LEU A 159 7.02 12.65 14.36
N PRO A 160 7.88 13.10 13.42
CA PRO A 160 7.53 14.19 12.52
C PRO A 160 6.56 13.74 11.42
N LEU A 161 5.63 14.62 11.04
CA LEU A 161 4.57 14.31 10.07
C LEU A 161 5.08 14.00 8.67
N ASP A 162 6.26 14.49 8.29
CA ASP A 162 6.90 14.20 7.01
C ASP A 162 7.35 12.74 6.87
N ARG A 163 7.27 11.95 7.95
CA ARG A 163 7.44 10.48 7.96
C ARG A 163 6.13 9.71 7.95
N LEU A 164 4.99 10.40 8.02
CA LEU A 164 3.70 9.79 8.33
C LEU A 164 2.60 10.14 7.34
N ALA A 165 2.67 11.31 6.73
CA ALA A 165 1.59 11.87 5.94
C ALA A 165 2.09 12.37 4.60
N ASP A 166 1.21 12.22 3.60
CA ASP A 166 1.47 12.63 2.23
C ASP A 166 2.84 12.13 1.72
N LEU A 167 3.15 10.85 1.91
CA LEU A 167 4.36 10.22 1.39
C LEU A 167 4.15 9.74 -0.05
N PRO A 168 5.14 9.85 -0.95
CA PRO A 168 5.07 9.14 -2.22
C PRO A 168 5.04 7.64 -1.94
N GLY A 169 3.99 6.96 -2.40
CA GLY A 169 3.78 5.55 -2.15
C GLY A 169 4.44 4.67 -3.21
N LEU A 170 4.99 3.55 -2.75
CA LEU A 170 5.49 2.45 -3.58
C LEU A 170 4.93 1.15 -3.04
N VAL A 171 4.29 0.34 -3.89
CA VAL A 171 3.90 -1.02 -3.54
C VAL A 171 4.84 -2.03 -4.17
N VAL A 172 5.50 -2.82 -3.32
CA VAL A 172 6.31 -3.96 -3.73
C VAL A 172 5.40 -5.19 -3.74
N ARG A 173 5.15 -5.74 -4.92
CA ARG A 173 4.35 -6.97 -5.10
C ARG A 173 5.23 -8.19 -4.81
N VAL A 174 5.02 -8.81 -3.66
CA VAL A 174 5.74 -10.01 -3.25
C VAL A 174 5.12 -11.24 -3.95
N PRO A 175 5.91 -12.08 -4.64
CA PRO A 175 5.36 -13.25 -5.31
C PRO A 175 4.72 -14.24 -4.33
N ALA A 176 3.59 -14.83 -4.71
CA ALA A 176 2.90 -15.83 -3.90
C ALA A 176 3.83 -16.98 -3.50
N GLY A 177 3.77 -17.38 -2.23
CA GLY A 177 4.66 -18.41 -1.65
C GLY A 177 6.03 -17.90 -1.20
N THR A 178 6.35 -16.63 -1.45
CA THR A 178 7.56 -16.00 -0.91
C THR A 178 7.34 -15.65 0.56
N ARG A 179 8.22 -16.16 1.41
CA ARG A 179 8.15 -15.92 2.85
C ARG A 179 9.11 -14.82 3.32
N ALA A 180 10.30 -14.74 2.74
CA ALA A 180 11.35 -13.84 3.18
C ALA A 180 11.58 -12.79 2.10
N VAL A 181 11.19 -11.54 2.35
CA VAL A 181 11.45 -10.42 1.44
C VAL A 181 12.86 -9.89 1.73
N ASP A 182 13.77 -10.10 0.79
CA ASP A 182 15.18 -9.73 0.93
C ASP A 182 15.56 -8.52 0.07
N ARG A 183 16.83 -8.13 0.18
CA ARG A 183 17.39 -7.04 -0.62
C ARG A 183 17.20 -7.24 -2.13
N LEU A 184 17.35 -8.45 -2.65
CA LEU A 184 17.30 -8.67 -4.10
C LEU A 184 15.90 -8.40 -4.67
N MET A 185 14.86 -8.63 -3.87
CA MET A 185 13.49 -8.26 -4.24
C MET A 185 13.26 -6.75 -4.21
N LEU A 186 13.99 -6.01 -3.37
CA LEU A 186 13.80 -4.58 -3.16
C LEU A 186 14.71 -3.71 -4.04
N ALA A 187 15.90 -4.21 -4.38
CA ALA A 187 16.94 -3.53 -5.16
C ALA A 187 16.47 -2.90 -6.49
N PRO A 188 15.49 -3.46 -7.23
CA PRO A 188 15.00 -2.85 -8.45
C PRO A 188 14.16 -1.57 -8.27
N TYR A 189 13.74 -1.24 -7.05
CA TYR A 189 12.84 -0.12 -6.79
C TYR A 189 13.57 1.13 -6.31
N ASP A 190 13.08 2.31 -6.69
CA ASP A 190 13.48 3.59 -6.10
C ASP A 190 12.66 3.84 -4.83
N VAL A 191 13.29 3.71 -3.66
CA VAL A 191 12.61 3.81 -2.35
C VAL A 191 12.88 5.12 -1.62
N ALA A 192 13.79 5.95 -2.11
CA ALA A 192 14.25 7.15 -1.41
C ALA A 192 13.08 8.11 -1.13
N GLY A 193 12.85 8.42 0.15
CA GLY A 193 11.78 9.30 0.60
C GLY A 193 10.36 8.73 0.44
N ARG A 194 10.21 7.44 0.10
CA ARG A 194 8.91 6.81 -0.17
C ARG A 194 8.40 5.99 1.02
N ALA A 195 7.07 5.84 1.07
CA ALA A 195 6.43 4.79 1.84
C ALA A 195 6.48 3.48 1.05
N VAL A 196 7.27 2.52 1.51
CA VAL A 196 7.46 1.22 0.85
C VAL A 196 6.51 0.21 1.47
N LEU A 197 5.47 -0.18 0.72
CA LEU A 197 4.42 -1.07 1.18
C LEU A 197 4.65 -2.47 0.58
N LEU A 198 4.94 -3.44 1.42
CA LEU A 198 5.15 -4.84 1.04
C LEU A 198 3.79 -5.54 0.95
N HIS A 199 3.34 -5.81 -0.27
CA HIS A 199 2.09 -6.53 -0.52
C HIS A 199 2.37 -8.01 -0.74
N THR A 200 2.02 -8.80 0.26
CA THR A 200 2.24 -10.24 0.36
C THR A 200 0.94 -11.03 0.16
N GLY A 201 -0.22 -10.37 0.30
CA GLY A 201 -1.55 -10.96 0.26
C GLY A 201 -1.90 -11.76 1.51
N TRP A 202 -1.14 -11.59 2.60
CA TRP A 202 -1.36 -12.30 3.86
C TRP A 202 -2.54 -11.74 4.67
N ASP A 203 -2.98 -10.53 4.38
CA ASP A 203 -4.16 -9.87 4.95
C ASP A 203 -5.45 -10.68 4.70
N ALA A 204 -5.48 -11.50 3.65
CA ALA A 204 -6.56 -12.46 3.39
C ALA A 204 -6.78 -13.47 4.53
N HIS A 205 -5.84 -13.61 5.46
CA HIS A 205 -5.94 -14.48 6.63
C HIS A 205 -6.29 -13.74 7.92
N PHE A 206 -6.36 -12.40 7.92
CA PHE A 206 -6.63 -11.59 9.12
C PHE A 206 -7.90 -12.07 9.86
N GLY A 207 -7.81 -12.12 11.19
CA GLY A 207 -8.91 -12.60 12.05
C GLY A 207 -9.10 -14.13 12.07
N THR A 208 -8.24 -14.90 11.38
CA THR A 208 -8.23 -16.37 11.45
C THR A 208 -6.97 -16.88 12.16
N GLU A 209 -6.98 -18.13 12.65
CA GLU A 209 -5.79 -18.77 13.24
C GLU A 209 -4.61 -18.81 12.27
N ARG A 210 -4.88 -18.94 10.97
CA ARG A 210 -3.86 -18.98 9.92
C ARG A 210 -3.07 -17.68 9.82
N TYR A 211 -3.62 -16.56 10.27
CA TYR A 211 -2.89 -15.29 10.22
C TYR A 211 -1.57 -15.35 11.00
N ALA A 212 -1.55 -16.10 12.11
CA ALA A 212 -0.38 -16.30 12.96
C ALA A 212 0.49 -17.50 12.57
N ASP A 213 0.21 -18.11 11.41
CA ASP A 213 1.01 -19.22 10.92
C ASP A 213 2.46 -18.77 10.65
N HIS A 214 3.41 -19.65 10.95
CA HIS A 214 4.83 -19.38 10.74
C HIS A 214 5.21 -19.23 9.26
N ALA A 215 4.33 -19.58 8.32
CA ALA A 215 4.50 -19.29 6.89
C ALA A 215 4.26 -17.82 6.52
N ALA A 216 3.82 -16.98 7.47
CA ALA A 216 3.61 -15.55 7.25
C ALA A 216 4.86 -14.88 6.64
N PRO A 217 4.68 -14.11 5.55
CA PRO A 217 5.78 -13.36 4.95
C PRO A 217 6.30 -12.26 5.88
N HIS A 218 7.61 -11.99 5.80
CA HIS A 218 8.31 -11.00 6.61
C HIS A 218 9.44 -10.36 5.80
N LEU A 219 9.95 -9.23 6.30
CA LEU A 219 11.15 -8.55 5.79
C LEU A 219 12.39 -9.12 6.47
N THR A 220 13.40 -9.50 5.69
CA THR A 220 14.67 -9.97 6.26
C THR A 220 15.53 -8.82 6.78
N ARG A 221 16.53 -9.13 7.61
CA ARG A 221 17.56 -8.18 8.03
C ARG A 221 18.20 -7.45 6.84
N ASP A 222 18.65 -8.20 5.84
CA ASP A 222 19.33 -7.66 4.65
C ASP A 222 18.39 -6.76 3.83
N GLY A 223 17.10 -7.09 3.75
CA GLY A 223 16.09 -6.22 3.14
C GLY A 223 15.88 -4.92 3.93
N ALA A 224 15.80 -5.00 5.26
CA ALA A 224 15.66 -3.83 6.13
C ALA A 224 16.88 -2.91 6.07
N GLU A 225 18.09 -3.47 6.10
CA GLU A 225 19.35 -2.73 5.99
C GLU A 225 19.43 -2.00 4.65
N TRP A 226 19.05 -2.67 3.56
CA TRP A 226 18.98 -2.03 2.25
C TRP A 226 17.95 -0.88 2.19
N LEU A 227 16.77 -1.03 2.80
CA LEU A 227 15.75 0.05 2.85
C LEU A 227 16.25 1.27 3.62
N VAL A 228 17.01 1.06 4.70
CA VAL A 228 17.68 2.14 5.44
C VAL A 228 18.71 2.81 4.54
N GLU A 229 19.62 2.05 3.94
CA GLU A 229 20.69 2.57 3.07
C GLU A 229 20.13 3.34 1.86
N ALA A 230 19.05 2.84 1.26
CA ALA A 230 18.38 3.45 0.11
C ALA A 230 17.41 4.58 0.49
N GLY A 231 17.23 4.86 1.78
CA GLY A 231 16.55 6.05 2.28
C GLY A 231 15.02 5.98 2.27
N ALA A 232 14.42 4.82 2.54
CA ALA A 232 12.97 4.70 2.72
C ALA A 232 12.46 5.65 3.83
N ALA A 233 11.28 6.24 3.63
CA ALA A 233 10.68 7.15 4.62
C ALA A 233 9.84 6.40 5.66
N LEU A 234 9.16 5.33 5.23
CA LEU A 234 8.27 4.49 6.02
C LEU A 234 8.23 3.10 5.38
N VAL A 235 8.05 2.04 6.17
CA VAL A 235 7.85 0.68 5.66
C VAL A 235 6.53 0.12 6.16
N GLY A 236 5.71 -0.41 5.26
CA GLY A 236 4.44 -1.05 5.58
C GLY A 236 4.41 -2.51 5.12
N ILE A 237 3.64 -3.36 5.79
CA ILE A 237 3.44 -4.76 5.39
C ILE A 237 2.01 -5.22 5.72
N ASP A 238 1.42 -6.03 4.83
CA ASP A 238 0.11 -6.66 4.99
C ASP A 238 0.16 -8.04 5.69
N SER A 239 1.17 -8.23 6.54
CA SER A 239 1.42 -9.47 7.29
C SER A 239 1.24 -9.24 8.79
N ILE A 240 1.23 -10.33 9.55
CA ILE A 240 1.04 -10.31 11.00
C ILE A 240 2.20 -9.64 11.75
N ASN A 241 3.38 -9.60 11.14
CA ASN A 241 4.55 -8.89 11.65
C ASN A 241 5.53 -8.63 10.50
N ILE A 242 6.33 -7.58 10.59
CA ILE A 242 7.41 -7.29 9.66
C ILE A 242 8.61 -8.22 9.86
N ASP A 243 8.75 -8.85 11.03
CA ASP A 243 9.79 -9.83 11.34
C ASP A 243 9.29 -11.28 11.31
N ASP A 244 10.24 -12.21 11.24
CA ASP A 244 9.98 -13.64 11.36
C ASP A 244 9.55 -14.01 12.80
N MET A 245 8.30 -14.48 12.95
CA MET A 245 7.77 -14.95 14.23
C MET A 245 7.88 -16.46 14.45
N SER A 246 8.53 -17.19 13.55
CA SER A 246 8.74 -18.63 13.70
C SER A 246 9.76 -18.94 14.80
N PRO A 247 9.73 -20.17 15.35
CA PRO A 247 10.75 -20.62 16.29
C PRO A 247 12.19 -20.55 15.73
N ALA A 248 12.35 -20.66 14.42
CA ALA A 248 13.65 -20.59 13.74
C ALA A 248 14.29 -19.19 13.81
N ALA A 249 13.48 -18.15 14.03
CA ALA A 249 13.98 -16.79 14.25
C ALA A 249 14.57 -16.58 15.65
N HIS A 250 14.41 -17.54 16.57
CA HIS A 250 14.90 -17.46 17.94
C HIS A 250 14.47 -16.19 18.70
N GLY A 251 13.32 -15.61 18.32
CA GLY A 251 12.81 -14.36 18.89
C GLY A 251 13.53 -13.11 18.42
N GLU A 252 14.45 -13.20 17.46
CA GLU A 252 15.09 -12.04 16.85
C GLU A 252 14.08 -11.19 16.07
N ARG A 253 14.24 -9.87 16.14
CA ARG A 253 13.41 -8.87 15.43
C ARG A 253 14.29 -7.88 14.66
N PRO A 254 15.06 -8.38 13.67
CA PRO A 254 16.03 -7.56 12.96
C PRO A 254 15.40 -6.42 12.17
N ALA A 255 14.26 -6.61 11.51
CA ALA A 255 13.60 -5.57 10.72
C ALA A 255 13.13 -4.42 11.62
N HIS A 256 12.43 -4.72 12.72
CA HIS A 256 12.11 -3.70 13.74
C HIS A 256 13.36 -2.99 14.22
N SER A 257 14.39 -3.75 14.62
CA SER A 257 15.60 -3.17 15.20
C SER A 257 16.31 -2.23 14.22
N VAL A 258 16.47 -2.63 12.96
CA VAL A 258 17.17 -1.87 11.93
C VAL A 258 16.38 -0.63 11.51
N LEU A 259 15.10 -0.78 11.16
CA LEU A 259 14.27 0.33 10.68
C LEU A 259 14.04 1.38 11.75
N LEU A 260 13.67 0.95 12.97
CA LEU A 260 13.37 1.87 14.06
C LEU A 260 14.63 2.56 14.60
N ALA A 261 15.81 1.91 14.54
CA ALA A 261 17.08 2.58 14.87
C ALA A 261 17.42 3.69 13.87
N ALA A 262 17.02 3.53 12.61
CA ALA A 262 17.18 4.54 11.56
C ALA A 262 16.07 5.63 11.57
N GLY A 263 15.12 5.56 12.51
CA GLY A 263 13.99 6.49 12.57
C GLY A 263 12.92 6.26 11.50
N ILE A 264 12.90 5.09 10.86
CA ILE A 264 11.91 4.72 9.85
C ILE A 264 10.73 4.02 10.55
N PRO A 265 9.54 4.65 10.60
CA PRO A 265 8.37 4.02 11.21
C PRO A 265 7.86 2.84 10.39
N ILE A 266 7.15 1.94 11.08
CA ILE A 266 6.65 0.68 10.52
C ILE A 266 5.12 0.67 10.61
N VAL A 267 4.43 0.22 9.56
CA VAL A 267 2.98 -0.01 9.58
C VAL A 267 2.70 -1.49 9.34
N GLU A 268 2.15 -2.18 10.34
CA GLU A 268 1.86 -3.62 10.27
C GLU A 268 0.36 -3.88 10.12
N HIS A 269 0.02 -5.11 9.75
CA HIS A 269 -1.37 -5.55 9.54
C HIS A 269 -2.13 -4.67 8.53
N MET A 270 -1.47 -4.24 7.46
CA MET A 270 -2.14 -3.51 6.40
C MET A 270 -3.10 -4.42 5.62
N THR A 271 -4.09 -3.83 4.96
CA THR A 271 -4.98 -4.53 4.02
C THR A 271 -5.26 -3.66 2.79
N GLY A 272 -5.88 -4.21 1.76
CA GLY A 272 -6.32 -3.45 0.59
C GLY A 272 -5.20 -2.91 -0.30
N LEU A 273 -3.95 -3.39 -0.07
CA LEU A 273 -2.80 -3.00 -0.88
C LEU A 273 -2.95 -3.46 -2.34
N ASP A 274 -3.74 -4.51 -2.62
CA ASP A 274 -4.07 -5.00 -3.96
C ASP A 274 -4.79 -3.96 -4.82
N ALA A 275 -5.54 -3.04 -4.20
CA ALA A 275 -6.27 -1.98 -4.87
C ALA A 275 -5.39 -0.78 -5.31
N LEU A 276 -4.11 -0.76 -4.94
CA LEU A 276 -3.18 0.33 -5.26
C LEU A 276 -2.43 0.08 -6.59
N PRO A 277 -2.10 1.14 -7.35
CA PRO A 277 -1.08 1.03 -8.39
C PRO A 277 0.30 0.79 -7.76
N PRO A 278 1.30 0.29 -8.52
CA PRO A 278 2.65 0.10 -8.00
C PRO A 278 3.31 1.39 -7.47
N GLU A 279 3.00 2.54 -8.08
CA GLU A 279 3.47 3.86 -7.67
C GLU A 279 2.48 4.94 -8.17
N GLY A 280 2.78 6.22 -7.89
CA GLY A 280 1.95 7.35 -8.33
C GLY A 280 0.77 7.67 -7.41
N PHE A 281 0.81 7.21 -6.17
CA PHE A 281 -0.17 7.53 -5.13
C PHE A 281 0.48 8.23 -3.93
N ARG A 282 -0.34 8.86 -3.08
CA ARG A 282 0.12 9.47 -1.83
C ARG A 282 -0.38 8.67 -0.65
N PHE A 283 0.52 8.28 0.25
CA PHE A 283 0.23 7.44 1.42
C PHE A 283 0.22 8.27 2.70
N THR A 284 -0.68 7.95 3.62
CA THR A 284 -0.73 8.53 4.97
C THR A 284 -1.08 7.46 5.98
N ALA A 285 -0.36 7.43 7.11
CA ALA A 285 -0.60 6.57 8.27
C ALA A 285 -0.26 7.32 9.56
N ALA A 286 -0.90 8.47 9.78
CA ALA A 286 -0.69 9.27 10.99
C ALA A 286 -1.51 8.71 12.17
N PRO A 287 -0.87 8.35 13.30
CA PRO A 287 -1.56 7.94 14.52
C PRO A 287 -2.05 9.16 15.31
N PRO A 288 -2.95 8.97 16.29
CA PRO A 288 -3.18 9.94 17.34
C PRO A 288 -1.88 10.34 18.04
N ARG A 289 -1.75 11.63 18.34
CA ARG A 289 -0.55 12.22 18.95
C ARG A 289 -0.52 11.96 20.46
N VAL A 290 -0.16 10.74 20.87
CA VAL A 290 -0.17 10.30 22.28
C VAL A 290 1.25 10.23 22.84
N ALA A 291 1.49 10.94 23.95
CA ALA A 291 2.79 10.96 24.62
C ALA A 291 3.07 9.66 25.38
N GLY A 292 4.33 9.21 25.36
CA GLY A 292 4.81 8.03 26.07
C GLY A 292 4.41 6.69 25.43
N MET A 293 3.87 6.71 24.22
CA MET A 293 3.44 5.50 23.50
C MET A 293 4.25 5.33 22.22
N GLY A 294 4.80 4.13 22.03
CA GLY A 294 5.59 3.78 20.84
C GLY A 294 4.78 3.23 19.67
N THR A 295 3.55 2.81 19.94
CA THR A 295 2.64 2.22 18.95
C THR A 295 1.24 2.73 19.19
N PHE A 296 0.45 2.91 18.12
CA PHE A 296 -1.00 3.06 18.22
C PHE A 296 -1.67 2.72 16.89
N PRO A 297 -2.96 2.33 16.89
CA PRO A 297 -3.66 2.12 15.64
C PRO A 297 -3.71 3.37 14.77
N VAL A 298 -3.63 3.17 13.46
CA VAL A 298 -3.70 4.22 12.45
C VAL A 298 -4.89 3.98 11.55
N ARG A 299 -5.39 5.06 10.95
CA ARG A 299 -6.19 4.96 9.74
C ARG A 299 -5.27 5.21 8.54
N ALA A 300 -4.59 4.16 8.10
CA ALA A 300 -3.75 4.19 6.92
C ALA A 300 -4.62 4.27 5.66
N PHE A 301 -4.29 5.19 4.75
CA PHE A 301 -4.99 5.32 3.47
C PHE A 301 -4.06 5.83 2.37
N ALA A 302 -4.49 5.63 1.13
CA ALA A 302 -3.83 6.17 -0.05
C ALA A 302 -4.78 7.06 -0.85
N ILE A 303 -4.24 8.14 -1.43
CA ILE A 303 -4.90 8.95 -2.45
C ILE A 303 -4.35 8.52 -3.80
N VAL A 304 -5.23 8.08 -4.68
CA VAL A 304 -4.93 7.65 -6.05
C VAL A 304 -5.66 8.59 -7.00
N ASP A 305 -4.94 9.08 -8.01
CA ASP A 305 -5.58 9.82 -9.10
C ASP A 305 -6.33 8.82 -10.00
N ALA A 306 -7.60 9.08 -10.28
CA ALA A 306 -8.46 8.24 -11.13
C ALA A 306 -8.25 8.51 -12.62
#